data_AF-A0A3S4HNJ2-F1
#
_entry.id   AF-A0A3S4HNJ2-F1
#
_cell.length_a   1.000
_cell.length_b   1.000
_cell.length_c   1.000
_cell.angle_alpha   90.00
_cell.angle_beta   90.00
_cell.angle_gamma   90.00
#
_symmetry.space_group_name_H-M   'P 1'
#
loop_
_entity.id
_entity.type
_entity.pdbx_description
1 polymer ?
#
loop_
_entity_poly.entity_id
_entity_poly.type
_entity_poly.pdbx_seq_one_letter_code
_entity_poly.pdbx_strand_id
1 'polypeptide(L)'
;MQFEEMKPWIASLNINYHLGVDGISMLFVVLNSFTTLLVVIAGWEVIQKRVSQYMAAFLIMSGLINGAFAALDAILFYVFFEGMLIPMYLIIGVWAVRVASTRRSSSSCTRCSARC
;
A
#
# COMPACT_ATOMS: atom_id res chain seq x y z
N MET A 1 26.22 -5.02 -0.25
CA MET A 1 25.53 -3.76 -0.52
C MET A 1 25.96 -3.19 -1.86
N GLN A 2 25.03 -3.13 -2.82
CA GLN A 2 25.19 -2.49 -4.13
C GLN A 2 24.26 -1.26 -4.17
N PHE A 3 24.62 -0.19 -4.91
CA PHE A 3 23.86 1.08 -4.93
C PHE A 3 23.66 1.70 -3.55
N GLU A 4 24.78 1.99 -2.89
CA GLU A 4 24.78 2.62 -1.58
C GLU A 4 24.84 4.15 -1.72
N GLU A 5 23.77 4.84 -1.35
CA GLU A 5 23.79 6.29 -1.16
C GLU A 5 23.85 6.57 0.33
N MET A 6 24.89 7.26 0.77
CA MET A 6 25.04 7.75 2.13
C MET A 6 25.00 9.27 2.09
N LYS A 7 23.85 9.85 2.46
CA LYS A 7 23.73 11.30 2.62
C LYS A 7 23.34 11.62 4.06
N PRO A 8 24.09 12.48 4.78
CA PRO A 8 23.70 12.87 6.14
C PRO A 8 22.37 13.64 6.07
N TRP A 9 21.31 13.06 6.65
CA TRP A 9 19.99 13.71 6.71
C TRP A 9 19.89 14.59 7.94
N ILE A 10 20.27 14.06 9.10
CA ILE A 10 20.35 14.79 10.37
C ILE A 10 21.69 14.45 11.05
N ALA A 11 22.62 15.41 11.01
CA ALA A 11 23.95 15.25 11.59
C ALA A 11 23.94 15.20 13.13
N SER A 12 22.91 15.76 13.79
CA SER A 12 22.82 15.80 15.26
C SER A 12 22.38 14.48 15.89
N LEU A 13 21.72 13.59 15.14
CA LEU A 13 21.27 12.28 15.60
C LEU A 13 22.02 11.13 14.91
N ASN A 14 23.08 11.43 14.15
CA ASN A 14 23.81 10.45 13.33
C ASN A 14 22.88 9.66 12.38
N ILE A 15 21.78 10.29 11.93
CA ILE A 15 20.82 9.69 11.02
C ILE A 15 21.31 9.99 9.60
N ASN A 16 21.82 8.95 8.97
CA ASN A 16 22.16 8.99 7.57
C ASN A 16 20.93 8.57 6.75
N TYR A 17 20.86 9.05 5.51
CA TYR A 17 19.98 8.51 4.51
C TYR A 17 20.76 7.38 3.85
N HIS A 18 20.88 6.25 4.54
CA HIS A 18 21.57 5.08 4.05
C HIS A 18 20.58 4.19 3.30
N LEU A 19 20.55 4.36 1.98
CA LEU A 19 19.91 3.39 1.10
C LEU A 19 20.98 2.47 0.55
N GLY A 20 20.69 1.18 0.56
CA GLY A 20 21.49 0.20 -0.13
C GLY A 20 20.65 -0.99 -0.53
N VAL A 21 20.96 -1.55 -1.69
CA VAL A 21 20.29 -2.73 -2.20
C VAL A 21 21.21 -3.93 -2.02
N ASP A 22 20.78 -4.87 -1.17
CA ASP A 22 21.45 -6.15 -1.00
C ASP A 22 20.85 -7.25 -1.87
N GLY A 23 21.58 -8.36 -2.03
CA GLY A 23 21.11 -9.51 -2.80
C GLY A 23 19.76 -10.05 -2.29
N ILE A 24 19.51 -9.99 -0.98
CA ILE A 24 18.23 -10.39 -0.39
C ILE A 24 17.14 -9.33 -0.67
N SER A 25 17.43 -8.04 -0.46
CA SER A 25 16.47 -6.96 -0.75
C SER A 25 16.03 -6.96 -2.21
N MET A 26 16.94 -7.29 -3.14
CA MET A 26 16.61 -7.36 -4.56
C MET A 26 15.55 -8.42 -4.86
N LEU A 27 15.60 -9.59 -4.20
CA LEU A 27 14.59 -10.64 -4.34
C LEU A 27 13.21 -10.17 -3.87
N PHE A 28 13.14 -9.45 -2.74
CA PHE A 28 11.90 -8.91 -2.22
C PHE A 28 11.31 -7.80 -3.11
N VAL A 29 12.14 -6.94 -3.67
CA VAL A 29 11.69 -5.89 -4.61
C VAL A 29 11.13 -6.50 -5.89
N VAL A 30 11.76 -7.54 -6.43
CA VAL A 30 11.25 -8.26 -7.62
C VAL A 30 9.93 -8.96 -7.31
N LEU A 31 9.84 -9.63 -6.17
CA LEU A 31 8.60 -10.29 -5.71
C LEU A 31 7.47 -9.27 -5.56
N ASN A 32 7.72 -8.13 -4.91
CA ASN A 32 6.72 -7.09 -4.72
C ASN A 32 6.28 -6.45 -6.04
N SER A 33 7.21 -6.25 -6.98
CA SER A 33 6.91 -5.75 -8.32
C SER A 33 6.01 -6.72 -9.09
N PHE A 34 6.26 -8.03 -8.97
CA PHE A 34 5.42 -9.06 -9.57
C PHE A 34 4.00 -9.08 -8.95
N THR A 35 3.90 -9.00 -7.63
CA THR A 35 2.60 -8.89 -6.94
C THR A 35 1.84 -7.63 -7.37
N THR A 36 2.53 -6.50 -7.52
CA THR A 36 1.91 -5.24 -7.95
C THR A 36 1.30 -5.39 -9.34
N LEU A 37 1.99 -6.04 -10.28
CA LEU A 37 1.45 -6.32 -11.62
C LEU A 37 0.20 -7.22 -11.57
N LEU A 38 0.23 -8.29 -10.77
CA LEU A 38 -0.92 -9.19 -10.62
C LEU A 38 -2.15 -8.45 -10.08
N VAL A 39 -1.99 -7.57 -9.09
CA VAL A 39 -3.10 -6.81 -8.50
C VAL A 39 -3.66 -5.79 -9.49
N VAL A 40 -2.84 -5.15 -10.31
CA VAL A 40 -3.31 -4.21 -11.34
C VAL A 40 -4.16 -4.93 -12.39
N ILE A 41 -3.74 -6.12 -12.83
CA ILE A 41 -4.50 -6.94 -13.78
C ILE A 41 -5.84 -7.37 -13.15
N ALA A 42 -5.82 -7.90 -11.93
CA ALA A 42 -7.03 -8.31 -11.22
C ALA A 42 -7.98 -7.11 -10.91
N GLY A 43 -7.40 -5.93 -10.67
CA GLY A 43 -8.13 -4.72 -10.34
C GLY A 43 -8.99 -4.17 -11.50
N TRP A 44 -8.65 -4.50 -12.74
CA TRP A 44 -9.38 -4.00 -13.92
C TRP A 44 -10.84 -4.47 -13.96
N GLU A 45 -11.13 -5.71 -13.55
CA GLU A 45 -12.51 -6.22 -13.51
C GLU A 45 -13.27 -5.75 -12.26
N VAL A 46 -12.57 -5.65 -11.12
CA VAL A 46 -13.21 -5.46 -9.81
C VAL A 46 -13.54 -3.99 -9.50
N ILE A 47 -12.71 -3.03 -9.91
CA ILE A 47 -12.90 -1.62 -9.55
C ILE A 47 -13.69 -0.87 -10.63
N GLN A 48 -14.98 -0.68 -10.40
CA GLN A 48 -15.88 0.05 -11.33
C GLN A 48 -16.10 1.53 -10.94
N LYS A 49 -15.68 1.94 -9.73
CA LYS A 49 -15.87 3.31 -9.20
C LYS A 49 -14.53 3.83 -8.66
N ARG A 50 -14.11 5.01 -9.13
CA ARG A 50 -12.89 5.74 -8.70
C ARG A 50 -11.59 4.95 -8.88
N VAL A 51 -11.40 4.36 -10.07
CA VAL A 51 -10.21 3.57 -10.43
C VAL A 51 -8.91 4.32 -10.22
N SER A 52 -8.86 5.61 -10.61
CA SER A 52 -7.65 6.43 -10.53
C SER A 52 -7.14 6.61 -9.09
N GLN A 53 -8.05 6.79 -8.12
CA GLN A 53 -7.68 6.93 -6.71
C GLN A 53 -7.17 5.62 -6.12
N TYR A 54 -7.77 4.49 -6.50
CA TYR A 54 -7.34 3.18 -6.03
C TYR A 54 -5.95 2.82 -6.58
N MET A 55 -5.74 3.02 -7.90
CA MET A 55 -4.44 2.77 -8.54
C MET A 55 -3.34 3.67 -7.99
N ALA A 56 -3.62 4.97 -7.75
CA ALA A 56 -2.65 5.88 -7.15
C ALA A 56 -2.27 5.45 -5.72
N ALA A 57 -3.24 5.11 -4.88
CA ALA A 57 -2.98 4.65 -3.51
C ALA A 57 -2.17 3.34 -3.50
N PHE A 58 -2.48 2.41 -4.41
CA PHE A 58 -1.78 1.14 -4.53
C PHE A 58 -0.33 1.30 -5.01
N LEU A 59 -0.08 2.15 -6.00
CA LEU A 59 1.28 2.45 -6.47
C LEU A 59 2.13 3.13 -5.38
N ILE A 60 1.54 4.06 -4.62
CA ILE A 60 2.22 4.69 -3.48
C ILE A 60 2.56 3.64 -2.42
N MET A 61 1.62 2.76 -2.07
CA MET A 61 1.85 1.68 -1.10
C MET A 61 2.98 0.75 -1.55
N SER A 62 2.96 0.31 -2.81
CA SER A 62 4.01 -0.55 -3.37
C SER A 62 5.38 0.15 -3.37
N GLY A 63 5.42 1.45 -3.69
CA GLY A 63 6.64 2.26 -3.62
C GLY A 63 7.22 2.37 -2.21
N LEU A 64 6.36 2.55 -1.19
CA LEU A 64 6.79 2.59 0.21
C LEU A 64 7.35 1.25 0.70
N ILE A 65 6.73 0.14 0.29
CA ILE A 65 7.23 -1.22 0.60
C ILE A 65 8.62 -1.44 -0.03
N ASN A 66 8.80 -1.05 -1.30
CA ASN A 66 10.12 -1.11 -1.94
C ASN A 66 11.16 -0.22 -1.24
N GLY A 67 10.76 0.97 -0.78
CA GLY A 67 11.61 1.87 0.01
C GLY A 67 12.02 1.27 1.36
N ALA A 68 11.11 0.59 2.06
CA ALA A 68 11.41 -0.10 3.31
C ALA A 68 12.45 -1.22 3.13
N PHE A 69 12.42 -1.96 2.01
CA PHE A 69 13.40 -3.00 1.71
C PHE A 69 14.79 -2.47 1.31
N ALA A 70 14.86 -1.24 0.82
CA ALA A 70 16.12 -0.56 0.47
C ALA A 70 16.73 0.24 1.64
N ALA A 71 15.98 0.41 2.74
CA ALA A 71 16.41 1.13 3.92
C ALA A 71 17.40 0.28 4.75
N LEU A 72 18.64 0.74 4.91
CA LEU A 72 19.63 0.11 5.78
C LEU A 72 19.65 0.70 7.20
N ASP A 73 19.15 1.93 7.36
CA ASP A 73 19.02 2.60 8.64
C ASP A 73 17.69 2.29 9.35
N ALA A 74 17.75 1.99 10.66
CA ALA A 74 16.57 1.66 11.46
C ALA A 74 15.52 2.79 11.53
N ILE A 75 15.97 4.05 11.59
CA ILE A 75 15.05 5.22 11.57
C ILE A 75 14.38 5.34 10.21
N LEU A 76 15.14 5.20 9.13
CA LEU A 76 14.61 5.29 7.77
C LEU A 76 13.58 4.19 7.51
N PHE A 77 13.89 2.96 7.93
CA PHE A 77 12.97 1.83 7.89
C PHE A 77 11.68 2.13 8.66
N TYR A 78 11.78 2.68 9.88
CA TYR A 78 10.62 3.04 10.69
C TYR A 78 9.72 4.08 9.99
N VAL A 79 10.31 5.08 9.34
CA VAL A 79 9.55 6.10 8.58
C VAL A 79 8.78 5.47 7.41
N PHE A 80 9.40 4.56 6.65
CA PHE A 80 8.70 3.84 5.58
C PHE A 80 7.63 2.88 6.11
N PHE A 81 7.90 2.22 7.24
CA PHE A 81 6.97 1.33 7.91
C PHE A 81 5.71 2.05 8.41
N GLU A 82 5.85 3.22 9.03
CA GLU A 82 4.71 4.07 9.40
C GLU A 82 4.04 4.66 8.15
N GLY A 83 4.83 5.03 7.14
CA GLY A 83 4.33 5.57 5.88
C GLY A 83 3.37 4.65 5.15
N MET A 84 3.65 3.34 5.10
CA MET A 84 2.79 2.36 4.41
C MET A 84 1.42 2.14 5.10
N LEU A 85 1.29 2.50 6.38
CA LEU A 85 0.00 2.48 7.07
C LEU A 85 -0.99 3.49 6.45
N ILE A 86 -0.50 4.64 5.98
CA ILE A 86 -1.35 5.71 5.45
C ILE A 86 -2.15 5.24 4.21
N PRO A 87 -1.54 4.71 3.13
CA PRO A 87 -2.29 4.16 2.00
C PRO A 87 -3.22 3.01 2.38
N MET A 88 -2.81 2.14 3.30
CA MET A 88 -3.62 0.99 3.74
C MET A 88 -4.93 1.47 4.39
N TYR A 89 -4.85 2.45 5.28
CA TYR A 89 -6.04 3.05 5.90
C TYR A 89 -6.94 3.75 4.87
N LEU A 90 -6.37 4.41 3.86
CA LEU A 90 -7.15 5.05 2.78
C LEU A 90 -7.93 4.02 1.95
N ILE A 91 -7.30 2.90 1.59
CA ILE A 91 -7.93 1.84 0.78
C ILE A 91 -9.10 1.21 1.54
N ILE A 92 -8.89 0.86 2.81
CA ILE A 92 -9.96 0.26 3.64
C ILE A 92 -11.07 1.30 3.90
N GLY A 93 -10.71 2.55 4.24
CA GLY A 93 -11.68 3.58 4.57
C GLY A 93 -12.63 3.95 3.42
N VAL A 94 -12.12 4.10 2.19
CA VAL A 94 -12.92 4.58 1.05
C VAL A 94 -13.72 3.45 0.38
N TRP A 95 -13.17 2.24 0.30
CA TRP A 95 -13.80 1.13 -0.43
C TRP A 95 -14.50 0.12 0.49
N ALA A 96 -13.94 -0.22 1.66
CA ALA A 96 -14.56 -1.23 2.54
C ALA A 96 -15.87 -0.73 3.18
N VAL A 97 -15.94 0.55 3.54
CA VAL A 97 -17.16 1.15 4.14
C VAL A 97 -18.36 1.12 3.19
N ARG A 98 -18.16 1.29 1.88
CA ARG A 98 -19.28 1.30 0.91
C ARG A 98 -19.87 -0.09 0.64
N VAL A 99 -19.09 -1.16 0.81
CA VAL A 99 -19.60 -2.53 0.63
C VAL A 99 -20.57 -2.90 1.77
N ALA A 100 -20.34 -2.39 2.99
CA ALA A 100 -21.23 -2.64 4.13
C ALA A 100 -22.60 -1.93 4.00
N SER A 101 -22.67 -0.74 3.38
CA SER A 101 -23.94 -0.01 3.25
C SER A 101 -24.89 -0.64 2.22
N THR A 102 -24.37 -1.20 1.13
CA THR A 102 -25.19 -1.78 0.06
C THR A 102 -25.90 -3.08 0.47
N ARG A 103 -25.34 -3.85 1.42
CA ARG A 103 -26.01 -5.04 2.00
C ARG A 103 -27.13 -4.71 3.00
N ARG A 104 -27.17 -3.50 3.57
CA ARG A 104 -28.25 -3.09 4.49
C ARG A 104 -29.52 -2.61 3.76
N SER A 105 -29.38 -2.06 2.56
CA SER A 105 -30.55 -1.60 1.78
C SER A 105 -31.32 -2.74 1.10
N SER A 106 -30.67 -3.86 0.77
CA SER A 106 -31.32 -5.00 0.12
C SER A 106 -32.05 -5.94 1.08
N SER A 107 -31.74 -5.91 2.39
CA SER A 107 -32.37 -6.80 3.40
C SER A 107 -33.64 -6.22 4.05
N SER A 108 -33.90 -4.91 3.94
CA SER A 108 -35.16 -4.31 4.38
C SER A 108 -36.29 -4.44 3.35
N CYS A 109 -35.98 -4.58 2.05
CA CYS A 109 -37.01 -4.64 1.00
C CYS A 109 -37.67 -6.04 0.90
N THR A 110 -36.94 -7.12 1.18
CA THR A 110 -37.50 -8.49 1.17
C THR A 110 -38.40 -8.80 2.37
N ARG A 111 -38.35 -8.00 3.44
CA ARG A 111 -39.19 -8.20 4.63
C ARG A 111 -40.54 -7.50 4.55
N CYS A 112 -40.75 -6.61 3.58
CA CYS A 112 -42.02 -5.90 3.38
C CYS A 112 -42.97 -6.60 2.39
N SER A 113 -42.46 -7.54 1.57
CA SER A 113 -43.28 -8.28 0.59
C SER A 113 -43.89 -9.58 1.12
N ALA A 114 -43.60 -9.99 2.36
CA ALA A 114 -44.12 -11.23 2.96
C ALA A 114 -45.27 -11.01 3.96
N ARG A 115 -45.90 -9.82 3.94
CA ARG A 115 -46.98 -9.45 4.85
C ARG A 115 -48.09 -8.65 4.15
N CYS A 116 -48.49 -9.10 2.96
CA CYS A 116 -49.74 -8.76 2.29
C CYS A 116 -50.41 -10.04 1.81
#